data_AF-A0A9D8QWR0-F1
#
_entry.id   AF-A0A9D8QWR0-F1
#
_cell.length_a   1.000
_cell.length_b   1.000
_cell.length_c   1.000
_cell.angle_alpha   90.00
_cell.angle_beta   90.00
_cell.angle_gamma   90.00
#
_symmetry.space_group_name_H-M   'P 1'
#
loop_
_entity.id
_entity.type
_entity.pdbx_description
1 polymer ?
#
loop_
_entity_poly.entity_id
_entity_poly.type
_entity_poly.pdbx_seq_one_letter_code
_entity_poly.pdbx_strand_id
1 'polypeptide(L)'
;MKDDAAFWESAKTFSFVSRKMPVDISLRPLFRISLLCLSLFLCCRNQQGSFLRLQFLNWLIKNRKDDGKELDASNLKAVLKNNFLHLDPFFNIALQFAIGDKLVAVETTKKIQLTEKGQALCKFILQNQLFADETTYLLSLKKIPDTAILRKIQED
;
A
#
# COMPACT_ATOMS: atom_id res chain seq x y z
N MET A 1 -49.53 -21.57 -20.03
CA MET A 1 -50.01 -20.19 -20.29
C MET A 1 -50.78 -19.55 -19.12
N LYS A 2 -51.14 -20.26 -18.04
CA LYS A 2 -51.77 -19.64 -16.85
C LYS A 2 -50.75 -19.26 -15.75
N ASP A 3 -49.54 -19.82 -15.80
CA ASP A 3 -48.51 -19.63 -14.78
C ASP A 3 -47.67 -18.36 -14.98
N ASP A 4 -47.65 -17.81 -16.21
CA ASP A 4 -46.85 -16.63 -16.54
C ASP A 4 -47.42 -15.35 -15.91
N ALA A 5 -48.75 -15.25 -15.80
CA ALA A 5 -49.41 -14.08 -15.21
C ALA A 5 -49.10 -13.92 -13.70
N ALA A 6 -49.08 -15.03 -12.97
CA ALA A 6 -48.75 -15.05 -11.53
C ALA A 6 -47.29 -14.68 -11.26
N PHE A 7 -46.37 -15.05 -12.18
CA PHE A 7 -44.97 -14.65 -12.10
C PHE A 7 -44.79 -13.13 -12.24
N TRP A 8 -45.45 -12.51 -13.22
CA TRP A 8 -45.38 -11.05 -13.42
C TRP A 8 -46.09 -10.25 -12.32
N GLU A 9 -47.12 -10.81 -11.69
CA GLU A 9 -47.79 -10.22 -10.53
C GLU A 9 -46.87 -10.21 -9.30
N SER A 10 -46.12 -11.30 -9.07
CA SER A 10 -45.09 -11.39 -8.03
C SER A 10 -43.93 -10.41 -8.28
N ALA A 11 -43.51 -10.24 -9.54
CA ALA A 11 -42.41 -9.36 -9.93
C ALA A 11 -42.69 -7.86 -9.68
N LYS A 12 -43.96 -7.42 -9.60
CA LYS A 12 -44.33 -6.04 -9.24
C LYS A 12 -43.93 -5.65 -7.81
N THR A 13 -43.68 -6.62 -6.95
CA THR A 13 -43.40 -6.43 -5.51
C THR A 13 -41.92 -6.38 -5.17
N PHE A 14 -41.01 -6.61 -6.13
CA PHE A 14 -39.57 -6.58 -5.86
C PHE A 14 -39.04 -5.15 -5.96
N SER A 15 -38.48 -4.62 -4.87
CA SER A 15 -37.81 -3.31 -4.85
C SER A 15 -36.30 -3.50 -4.70
N PHE A 16 -35.53 -2.98 -5.65
CA PHE A 16 -34.07 -2.94 -5.57
C PHE A 16 -33.66 -1.73 -4.71
N VAL A 17 -33.33 -1.98 -3.44
CA VAL A 17 -32.77 -0.95 -2.57
C VAL A 17 -31.25 -1.08 -2.58
N SER A 18 -30.57 -0.08 -3.16
CA SER A 18 -29.11 0.00 -3.10
C SER A 18 -28.67 0.18 -1.65
N ARG A 19 -28.00 -0.83 -1.08
CA ARG A 19 -27.43 -0.74 0.26
C ARG A 19 -26.09 -0.04 0.18
N LYS A 20 -25.77 0.80 1.17
CA LYS A 20 -24.43 1.34 1.33
C LYS A 20 -23.44 0.19 1.51
N MET A 21 -22.62 -0.09 0.50
CA MET A 21 -21.56 -1.08 0.61
C MET A 21 -20.34 -0.43 1.26
N PRO A 22 -19.72 -1.09 2.26
CA PRO A 22 -18.49 -0.59 2.84
C PRO A 22 -17.38 -0.58 1.78
N VAL A 23 -16.67 0.54 1.68
CA VAL A 23 -15.51 0.66 0.78
C VAL A 23 -14.35 -0.15 1.36
N ASP A 24 -13.75 -0.98 0.52
CA ASP A 24 -12.53 -1.74 0.83
C ASP A 24 -11.46 -0.81 1.41
N ILE A 25 -10.76 -1.27 2.44
CA ILE A 25 -9.75 -0.48 3.12
C ILE A 25 -8.62 -0.02 2.18
N SER A 26 -8.32 -0.83 1.17
CA SER A 26 -7.32 -0.59 0.13
C SER A 26 -7.62 0.60 -0.76
N LEU A 27 -8.90 0.99 -0.85
CA LEU A 27 -9.39 2.11 -1.65
C LEU A 27 -9.42 3.42 -0.86
N ARG A 28 -9.18 3.38 0.46
CA ARG A 28 -9.19 4.58 1.31
C ARG A 28 -7.87 5.34 1.17
N PRO A 29 -7.87 6.61 0.73
CA PRO A 29 -6.63 7.36 0.53
C PRO A 29 -5.79 7.48 1.81
N LEU A 30 -6.44 7.72 2.96
CA LEU A 30 -5.77 7.81 4.27
C LEU A 30 -5.00 6.54 4.63
N PHE A 31 -5.55 5.37 4.29
CA PHE A 31 -4.89 4.09 4.53
C PHE A 31 -3.58 4.01 3.71
N ARG A 32 -3.64 4.37 2.42
CA ARG A 32 -2.48 4.38 1.53
C ARG A 32 -1.41 5.39 1.92
N ILE A 33 -1.82 6.60 2.30
CA ILE A 33 -0.91 7.66 2.78
C ILE A 33 -0.21 7.22 4.07
N SER A 34 -0.96 6.60 4.99
CA SER A 34 -0.40 6.09 6.25
C SER A 34 0.64 5.00 6.00
N LEU A 35 0.33 4.04 5.11
CA LEU A 35 1.28 2.99 4.73
C LEU A 35 2.54 3.52 4.03
N LEU A 36 2.39 4.53 3.16
CA LEU A 36 3.52 5.24 2.56
C LEU A 36 4.44 5.82 3.64
N CYS A 37 3.86 6.56 4.59
CA CYS A 37 4.61 7.22 5.65
C CYS A 37 5.28 6.20 6.58
N LEU A 38 4.58 5.12 6.95
CA LEU A 38 5.14 4.01 7.75
C LEU A 38 6.29 3.30 7.02
N SER A 39 6.16 3.07 5.71
CA SER A 39 7.20 2.44 4.90
C SER A 39 8.49 3.28 4.88
N LEU A 40 8.36 4.60 4.78
CA LEU A 40 9.49 5.52 4.95
C LEU A 40 10.05 5.48 6.38
N PHE A 41 9.17 5.51 7.38
CA PHE A 41 9.59 5.60 8.78
C PHE A 41 10.33 4.36 9.28
N LEU A 42 9.85 3.16 8.94
CA LEU A 42 10.36 1.89 9.46
C LEU A 42 11.45 1.29 8.58
N CYS A 43 11.23 1.27 7.26
CA CYS A 43 12.11 0.54 6.35
C CYS A 43 13.23 1.42 5.78
N CYS A 44 13.11 2.76 5.86
CA CYS A 44 14.06 3.68 5.23
C CYS A 44 15.10 4.29 6.18
N ARG A 45 16.35 4.35 5.71
CA ARG A 45 17.43 5.04 6.43
C ARG A 45 17.23 6.55 6.27
N ASN A 46 17.36 7.29 7.36
CA ASN A 46 17.02 8.73 7.44
C ASN A 46 15.58 9.04 7.01
N GLN A 47 14.68 8.05 7.03
CA GLN A 47 13.28 8.19 6.63
C GLN A 47 13.13 8.76 5.21
N GLN A 48 14.05 8.35 4.34
CA GLN A 48 14.18 8.81 2.96
C GLN A 48 14.34 7.62 2.01
N GLY A 49 13.65 7.66 0.87
CA GLY A 49 13.74 6.61 -0.15
C GLY A 49 13.49 7.13 -1.56
N SER A 50 14.00 6.42 -2.56
CA SER A 50 13.59 6.62 -3.96
C SER A 50 12.15 6.17 -4.20
N PHE A 51 11.54 6.72 -5.24
CA PHE A 51 10.21 6.33 -5.68
C PHE A 51 10.07 4.82 -5.93
N LEU A 52 11.04 4.22 -6.63
CA LEU A 52 11.03 2.78 -6.94
C LEU A 52 11.06 1.93 -5.67
N ARG A 53 11.82 2.33 -4.66
CA ARG A 53 11.85 1.64 -3.38
C ARG A 53 10.50 1.66 -2.68
N LEU A 54 9.82 2.80 -2.70
CA LEU A 54 8.51 2.90 -2.05
C LEU A 54 7.43 2.14 -2.82
N GLN A 55 7.47 2.14 -4.15
CA GLN A 55 6.60 1.29 -4.97
C GLN A 55 6.84 -0.19 -4.69
N PHE A 56 8.10 -0.60 -4.56
CA PHE A 56 8.45 -1.97 -4.17
C PHE A 56 7.91 -2.34 -2.79
N LEU A 57 8.06 -1.47 -1.79
CA LEU A 57 7.48 -1.68 -0.46
C LEU A 57 5.95 -1.77 -0.50
N ASN A 58 5.27 -0.92 -1.28
CA ASN A 58 3.83 -1.01 -1.47
C ASN A 58 3.42 -2.36 -2.07
N TRP A 59 4.13 -2.80 -3.11
CA TRP A 59 3.90 -4.07 -3.76
C TRP A 59 4.08 -5.24 -2.77
N LEU A 60 5.13 -5.23 -1.95
CA LEU A 60 5.32 -6.24 -0.90
C LEU A 60 4.16 -6.29 0.10
N ILE A 61 3.73 -5.13 0.61
CA ILE A 61 2.61 -5.05 1.56
C ILE A 61 1.32 -5.62 0.95
N LYS A 62 1.07 -5.38 -0.34
CA LYS A 62 -0.09 -5.92 -1.06
C LYS A 62 -0.04 -7.43 -1.21
N ASN A 63 1.11 -7.97 -1.64
CA ASN A 63 1.26 -9.40 -1.96
C ASN A 63 1.61 -10.27 -0.74
N ARG A 64 1.65 -9.69 0.47
CA ARG A 64 2.05 -10.40 1.69
C ARG A 64 1.22 -11.66 2.02
N LYS A 65 0.00 -11.78 1.49
CA LYS A 65 -0.94 -12.90 1.76
C LYS A 65 -1.12 -13.87 0.60
N ASP A 66 -0.77 -13.50 -0.63
CA ASP A 66 -1.16 -14.28 -1.81
C ASP A 66 -0.31 -15.55 -2.01
N ASP A 67 0.94 -15.58 -1.51
CA ASP A 67 1.88 -16.65 -1.85
C ASP A 67 1.97 -17.80 -0.83
N GLY A 68 1.20 -17.77 0.28
CA GLY A 68 1.26 -18.81 1.34
C GLY A 68 2.64 -18.96 2.02
N LYS A 69 3.60 -18.14 1.62
CA LYS A 69 4.94 -17.98 2.16
C LYS A 69 5.03 -16.52 2.55
N GLU A 70 5.26 -16.22 3.82
CA GLU A 70 5.65 -14.88 4.21
C GLU A 70 6.84 -14.50 3.30
N LEU A 71 6.67 -13.40 2.55
CA LEU A 71 7.74 -12.82 1.75
C LEU A 71 8.80 -12.30 2.72
N ASP A 72 9.59 -13.23 3.24
CA ASP A 72 10.65 -12.96 4.18
C ASP A 72 11.80 -12.25 3.45
N ALA A 73 12.50 -11.38 4.17
CA ALA A 73 13.65 -10.64 3.64
C ALA A 73 14.74 -11.56 3.04
N SER A 74 14.76 -12.85 3.39
CA SER A 74 15.61 -13.90 2.82
C SER A 74 15.20 -14.33 1.40
N ASN A 75 13.89 -14.39 1.13
CA ASN A 75 13.31 -14.76 -0.16
C ASN A 75 13.15 -13.58 -1.11
N LEU A 76 13.34 -12.35 -0.62
CA LEU A 76 13.30 -11.12 -1.41
C LEU A 76 14.15 -11.21 -2.70
N LYS A 77 15.30 -11.90 -2.64
CA LYS A 77 16.19 -12.14 -3.80
C LYS A 77 15.56 -13.04 -4.87
N ALA A 78 14.80 -14.07 -4.47
CA ALA A 78 14.12 -14.96 -5.40
C ALA A 78 12.88 -14.30 -6.00
N VAL A 79 12.19 -13.48 -5.21
CA VAL A 79 11.00 -12.72 -5.60
C VAL A 79 11.35 -11.65 -6.64
N LEU A 80 12.42 -10.89 -6.40
CA LEU A 80 12.92 -9.88 -7.35
C LEU A 80 13.39 -10.49 -8.68
N LYS A 81 13.81 -11.75 -8.69
CA LYS A 81 14.30 -12.43 -9.90
C LYS A 81 13.17 -12.96 -10.79
N ASN A 82 12.01 -13.27 -10.20
CA ASN A 82 10.92 -13.95 -10.90
C ASN A 82 9.69 -13.07 -11.15
N ASN A 83 9.53 -11.97 -10.40
CA ASN A 83 8.36 -11.10 -10.51
C ASN A 83 8.76 -9.72 -11.04
N PHE A 84 8.12 -9.33 -12.15
CA PHE A 84 8.15 -7.95 -12.61
C PHE A 84 7.51 -7.04 -11.54
N LEU A 85 8.26 -6.05 -11.07
CA LEU A 85 7.74 -5.02 -10.15
C LEU A 85 6.58 -4.29 -10.83
N HIS A 86 5.36 -4.49 -10.33
CA HIS A 86 4.19 -3.76 -10.80
C HIS A 86 4.10 -2.40 -10.09
N LEU A 87 4.11 -1.31 -10.87
CA LEU A 87 3.95 0.05 -10.35
C LEU A 87 2.47 0.37 -10.14
N ASP A 88 2.09 0.69 -8.91
CA ASP A 88 0.69 0.97 -8.57
C ASP A 88 0.34 2.45 -8.83
N PRO A 89 -0.64 2.77 -9.70
CA PRO A 89 -1.09 4.14 -9.89
C PRO A 89 -1.74 4.74 -8.63
N PHE A 90 -2.37 3.93 -7.78
CA PHE A 90 -2.97 4.44 -6.53
C PHE A 90 -1.93 4.85 -5.50
N PHE A 91 -0.74 4.25 -5.54
CA PHE A 91 0.39 4.72 -4.76
C PHE A 91 0.82 6.12 -5.18
N ASN A 92 0.83 6.42 -6.48
CA ASN A 92 1.18 7.75 -6.98
C ASN A 92 0.19 8.81 -6.49
N ILE A 93 -1.10 8.48 -6.51
CA ILE A 93 -2.15 9.35 -5.98
C ILE A 93 -1.94 9.60 -4.48
N ALA A 94 -1.66 8.54 -3.70
CA ALA A 94 -1.37 8.69 -2.27
C ALA A 94 -0.12 9.54 -2.01
N LEU A 95 0.93 9.38 -2.82
CA LEU A 95 2.13 10.20 -2.74
C LEU A 95 1.84 11.67 -3.03
N GLN A 96 1.03 11.97 -4.06
CA GLN A 96 0.63 13.34 -4.38
C GLN A 96 -0.15 13.98 -3.23
N PHE A 97 -1.10 13.25 -2.63
CA PHE A 97 -1.82 13.73 -1.45
C PHE A 97 -0.88 13.94 -0.24
N ALA A 98 0.06 13.04 -0.02
CA ALA A 98 1.04 13.18 1.07
C ALA A 98 1.95 14.40 0.90
N ILE A 99 2.34 14.72 -0.34
CA ILE A 99 3.08 15.93 -0.69
C ILE A 99 2.21 17.17 -0.46
N GLY A 100 0.97 17.16 -0.95
CA GLY A 100 0.02 18.27 -0.78
C GLY A 100 -0.29 18.57 0.68
N ASP A 101 -0.41 17.54 1.52
CA ASP A 101 -0.63 17.67 2.96
C ASP A 101 0.68 17.88 3.76
N LYS A 102 1.82 18.02 3.08
CA LYS A 102 3.15 18.25 3.67
C LYS A 102 3.59 17.17 4.66
N LEU A 103 3.09 15.95 4.52
CA LEU A 103 3.56 14.78 5.27
C LEU A 103 4.92 14.30 4.75
N VAL A 104 5.16 14.56 3.46
CA VAL A 104 6.34 14.11 2.73
C VAL A 104 6.83 15.26 1.84
N ALA A 105 8.14 15.38 1.69
CA ALA A 105 8.78 16.33 0.78
C ALA A 105 9.62 15.58 -0.26
N VAL A 106 9.75 16.18 -1.44
CA VAL A 106 10.68 15.70 -2.48
C VAL A 106 11.93 16.57 -2.40
N GLU A 107 13.06 15.97 -2.03
CA GLU A 107 14.35 16.64 -2.03
C GLU A 107 14.84 16.90 -3.46
N THR A 108 15.78 17.84 -3.61
CA THR A 108 16.48 18.15 -4.87
C THR A 108 17.10 16.92 -5.53
N THR A 109 17.46 15.91 -4.73
CA THR A 109 18.02 14.62 -5.18
C THR A 109 16.97 13.64 -5.76
N LYS A 110 15.71 14.09 -5.97
CA LYS A 110 14.55 13.28 -6.37
C LYS A 110 14.16 12.19 -5.38
N LYS A 111 14.70 12.27 -4.17
CA LYS A 111 14.36 11.37 -3.07
C LYS A 111 13.18 11.93 -2.30
N ILE A 112 12.38 11.01 -1.79
CA ILE A 112 11.17 11.28 -1.04
C ILE A 112 11.53 11.16 0.44
N GLN A 113 11.31 12.23 1.20
CA GLN A 113 11.68 12.34 2.61
C GLN A 113 10.45 12.63 3.48
N LEU A 114 10.38 11.96 4.63
CA LEU A 114 9.33 12.21 5.62
C LEU A 114 9.58 13.54 6.36
N THR A 115 8.56 14.41 6.42
CA THR A 115 8.65 15.68 7.16
C THR A 115 8.39 15.45 8.65
N GLU A 116 8.58 16.48 9.48
CA GLU A 116 8.22 16.43 10.91
C GLU A 116 6.73 16.09 11.12
N LYS A 117 5.84 16.62 10.27
CA LYS A 117 4.40 16.31 10.31
C LYS A 117 4.15 14.84 9.99
N GLY A 118 4.82 14.30 8.96
CA GLY A 118 4.74 12.87 8.62
C GLY A 118 5.28 11.97 9.73
N GLN A 119 6.36 12.38 10.40
CA GLN A 119 6.91 11.67 11.56
C GLN A 119 5.94 11.66 12.74
N ALA A 120 5.29 12.78 13.03
CA ALA A 120 4.28 12.86 14.07
C ALA A 120 3.11 11.92 13.78
N LEU A 121 2.66 11.85 12.53
CA LEU A 121 1.62 10.90 12.09
C LEU A 121 2.06 9.45 12.29
N CYS A 122 3.28 9.08 11.90
CA CYS A 122 3.81 7.73 12.13
C CYS A 122 3.90 7.37 13.62
N LYS A 123 4.39 8.30 14.46
CA LYS A 123 4.45 8.09 15.91
C LYS A 123 3.06 7.90 16.51
N PHE A 124 2.09 8.72 16.09
CA PHE A 124 0.69 8.59 16.50
C PHE A 124 0.12 7.22 16.12
N ILE A 125 0.34 6.76 14.89
CA ILE A 125 -0.09 5.44 14.42
C ILE A 125 0.49 4.33 15.30
N LEU A 126 1.80 4.36 15.54
CA LEU A 126 2.50 3.34 16.33
C LEU A 126 2.06 3.33 17.80
N GLN A 127 1.87 4.50 18.41
CA GLN A 127 1.41 4.63 19.80
C GLN A 127 0.01 4.06 20.00
N ASN A 128 -0.88 4.26 19.02
CA ASN A 128 -2.26 3.77 19.07
C ASN A 128 -2.42 2.36 18.49
N GLN A 129 -1.32 1.69 18.13
CA GLN A 129 -1.32 0.35 17.53
C GLN A 129 -2.22 0.24 16.29
N LEU A 130 -2.35 1.34 15.54
CA LEU A 130 -3.03 1.34 14.25
C LEU A 130 -2.12 0.64 13.24
N PHE A 131 -2.70 -0.11 12.28
CA PHE A 131 -1.93 -0.86 11.27
C PHE A 131 -0.98 -1.92 11.88
N ALA A 132 -1.44 -2.66 12.90
CA ALA A 132 -0.61 -3.64 13.60
C ALA A 132 -0.03 -4.71 12.66
N ASP A 133 -0.85 -5.27 11.77
CA ASP A 133 -0.43 -6.28 10.79
C ASP A 133 0.65 -5.73 9.85
N GLU A 134 0.42 -4.56 9.27
CA GLU A 134 1.37 -3.96 8.33
C GLU A 134 2.64 -3.50 9.03
N THR A 135 2.54 -2.98 10.25
CA THR A 135 3.71 -2.60 11.06
C THR A 135 4.58 -3.80 11.36
N THR A 136 3.98 -4.91 11.78
CA THR A 136 4.70 -6.16 12.06
C THR A 136 5.42 -6.67 10.82
N TYR A 137 4.74 -6.67 9.67
CA TYR A 137 5.32 -7.04 8.39
C TYR A 137 6.47 -6.10 7.96
N LEU A 138 6.28 -4.78 8.06
CA LEU A 138 7.33 -3.82 7.71
C LEU A 138 8.57 -3.95 8.60
N LEU A 139 8.40 -4.32 9.88
CA LEU A 139 9.50 -4.57 10.81
C LEU A 139 10.26 -5.86 10.46
N SER A 140 9.58 -6.90 9.96
CA SER A 140 10.24 -8.16 9.57
C SER A 140 11.15 -8.01 8.34
N LEU A 141 10.83 -7.08 7.43
CA LEU A 141 11.55 -6.85 6.17
C LEU A 141 12.99 -6.31 6.32
N LYS A 142 13.41 -5.87 7.53
CA LYS A 142 14.69 -5.16 7.77
C LYS A 142 14.86 -3.92 6.87
N LYS A 143 15.91 -3.11 7.09
CA LYS A 143 16.17 -1.91 6.28
C LYS A 143 16.69 -2.28 4.88
N ILE A 144 15.85 -2.14 3.85
CA ILE A 144 16.19 -2.49 2.44
C ILE A 144 16.90 -1.32 1.75
N PRO A 145 18.20 -1.36 1.39
CA PRO A 145 18.85 -0.22 0.74
C PRO A 145 18.39 0.00 -0.71
N ASP A 146 18.29 1.26 -1.16
CA ASP A 146 17.94 1.64 -2.54
C ASP A 146 18.83 0.95 -3.60
N THR A 147 20.12 0.82 -3.31
CA THR A 147 21.10 0.21 -4.22
C THR A 147 20.83 -1.27 -4.50
N ALA A 148 20.21 -1.98 -3.55
CA ALA A 148 19.86 -3.39 -3.75
C ALA A 148 18.73 -3.55 -4.77
N ILE A 149 17.81 -2.59 -4.84
CA ILE A 149 16.67 -2.61 -5.77
C ILE A 149 17.17 -2.23 -7.17
N LEU A 150 17.95 -1.16 -7.28
CA LEU A 150 18.46 -0.67 -8.58
C LEU A 150 19.38 -1.67 -9.29
N ARG A 151 20.28 -2.35 -8.55
CA ARG A 151 21.18 -3.35 -9.13
C ARG A 151 20.44 -4.54 -9.74
N LYS A 152 19.25 -4.86 -9.25
CA LYS A 152 18.46 -6.00 -9.74
C LYS A 152 17.67 -5.67 -11.00
N ILE A 153 17.17 -4.45 -11.12
CA ILE A 153 16.51 -3.98 -12.35
C ILE A 153 17.50 -3.90 -13.54
N GLN A 154 18.79 -3.70 -13.28
CA GLN A 154 19.83 -3.60 -14.32
C GLN A 154 20.44 -4.95 -14.73
N GLU A 155 20.15 -6.04 -14.02
CA GLU A 155 20.64 -7.38 -14.33
C GLU A 155 19.67 -8.18 -15.23
N ASP A 156 18.49 -7.62 -15.53
CA ASP A 156 17.50 -8.09 -16.52
C ASP A 156 17.61 -7.29 -17.83
#